data_AF-A0A7J6RQ79-F1
#
_entry.id   AF-A0A7J6RQ79-F1
#
_cell.length_a   1.000
_cell.length_b   1.000
_cell.length_c   1.000
_cell.angle_alpha   90.00
_cell.angle_beta   90.00
_cell.angle_gamma   90.00
#
_symmetry.space_group_name_H-M   'P 1'
#
loop_
_entity.id
_entity.type
_entity.pdbx_description
1 polymer ?
#
loop_
_entity_poly.entity_id
_entity_poly.type
_entity_poly.pdbx_seq_one_letter_code
_entity_poly.pdbx_strand_id
1 'polypeptide(L)'
;VCMLLSGPMVESCNEDMRKYCRIIDRVMINGAKMGLYTVDIVYEDLAIVESTPRKSNADRRGGPSAQRARARQERAARKANKLASTYRVADLFDHDEDLIEMRKVFTKEFFDKFDTGFRNYEAGEWEIAYQMLSVTEKLLASEGYVDGPSASLKRYMDRYDRKAPEGWSGARDLP
;
A
#
# COMPACT_ATOMS: atom_id res chain seq x y z
N VAL A 1 -6.31 -3.42 3.55
CA VAL A 1 -5.02 -4.17 3.59
C VAL A 1 -3.93 -3.40 2.84
N CYS A 2 -2.75 -3.20 3.42
CA CYS A 2 -1.65 -2.45 2.78
C CYS A 2 -0.74 -3.34 1.91
N MET A 3 -0.33 -2.88 0.71
CA MET A 3 0.75 -3.53 -0.04
C MET A 3 2.11 -2.97 0.39
N LEU A 4 2.90 -3.76 1.12
CA LEU A 4 4.23 -3.35 1.60
C LEU A 4 5.26 -3.30 0.47
N LEU A 5 6.04 -2.21 0.42
CA LEU A 5 7.08 -1.94 -0.58
C LEU A 5 8.37 -1.49 0.12
N SER A 6 9.52 -1.88 -0.43
CA SER A 6 10.81 -1.37 0.04
C SER A 6 11.18 -0.06 -0.65
N GLY A 7 12.00 0.77 0.01
CA GLY A 7 12.55 2.00 -0.57
C GLY A 7 13.16 1.81 -1.96
N PRO A 8 14.06 0.82 -2.17
CA PRO A 8 14.63 0.57 -3.50
C PRO A 8 13.58 0.23 -4.57
N MET A 9 12.49 -0.43 -4.21
CA MET A 9 11.40 -0.70 -5.14
C MET A 9 10.67 0.59 -5.54
N VAL A 10 10.37 1.46 -4.57
CA VAL A 10 9.74 2.76 -4.83
C VAL A 10 10.66 3.69 -5.64
N GLU A 11 11.96 3.65 -5.40
CA GLU A 11 12.96 4.40 -6.17
C GLU A 11 13.01 3.96 -7.64
N SER A 12 12.75 2.67 -7.92
CA SER A 12 12.65 2.14 -9.28
C SER A 12 11.37 2.56 -10.02
N CYS A 13 10.35 3.03 -9.29
CA CYS A 13 9.13 3.56 -9.89
C CYS A 13 9.37 4.94 -10.51
N ASN A 14 8.59 5.28 -11.54
CA ASN A 14 8.54 6.65 -12.05
C ASN A 14 7.85 7.60 -11.06
N GLU A 15 7.99 8.90 -11.27
CA GLU A 15 7.39 9.94 -10.41
C GLU A 15 5.88 9.81 -10.30
N ASP A 16 5.21 9.49 -11.42
CA ASP A 16 3.76 9.30 -11.49
C ASP A 16 3.27 8.19 -10.54
N MET A 17 4.06 7.13 -10.33
CA MET A 17 3.71 6.04 -9.40
C MET A 17 4.13 6.34 -7.97
N ARG A 18 5.24 7.05 -7.77
CA ARG A 18 5.76 7.37 -6.43
C ARG A 18 4.76 8.15 -5.58
N LYS A 19 3.92 9.02 -6.18
CA LYS A 19 2.89 9.78 -5.46
C LYS A 19 1.84 8.90 -4.76
N TYR A 20 1.65 7.66 -5.20
CA TYR A 20 0.71 6.70 -4.58
C TYR A 20 1.37 5.82 -3.51
N CYS A 21 2.70 5.92 -3.33
CA CYS A 21 3.47 5.16 -2.37
C CYS A 21 3.73 6.02 -1.12
N ARG A 22 3.03 5.73 -0.02
CA ARG A 22 3.21 6.41 1.25
C ARG A 22 4.34 5.75 2.04
N ILE A 23 5.32 6.51 2.52
CA ILE A 23 6.29 6.01 3.50
C ILE A 23 5.56 5.73 4.82
N ILE A 24 5.81 4.57 5.43
CA ILE A 24 5.13 4.12 6.65
C ILE A 24 6.08 3.89 7.81
N ASP A 25 7.36 3.70 7.53
CA ASP A 25 8.39 3.46 8.53
C ASP A 25 9.78 3.73 7.94
N ARG A 26 10.75 3.96 8.82
CA ARG A 26 12.16 3.94 8.47
C ARG A 26 12.90 3.05 9.45
N VAL A 27 13.56 2.05 8.91
CA VAL A 27 14.21 0.99 9.68
C VAL A 27 15.70 0.91 9.40
N MET A 28 16.46 0.50 10.40
CA MET A 28 17.86 0.13 10.27
C MET A 28 17.97 -1.36 9.93
N ILE A 29 18.59 -1.68 8.79
CA ILE A 29 18.88 -3.05 8.35
C ILE A 29 20.37 -3.12 8.03
N ASN A 30 21.11 -3.96 8.74
CA ASN A 30 22.56 -4.13 8.59
C ASN A 30 23.33 -2.78 8.64
N GLY A 31 22.91 -1.86 9.51
CA GLY A 31 23.52 -0.54 9.66
C GLY A 31 23.12 0.49 8.60
N ALA A 32 22.29 0.13 7.62
CA ALA A 32 21.76 1.05 6.60
C ALA A 32 20.30 1.42 6.88
N LYS A 33 19.95 2.70 6.69
CA LYS A 33 18.56 3.17 6.75
C LYS A 33 17.81 2.74 5.51
N MET A 34 16.63 2.17 5.69
CA MET A 34 15.71 1.80 4.62
C MET A 34 14.30 2.31 4.92
N GLY A 35 13.69 2.98 3.94
CA GLY A 35 12.27 3.33 4.01
C GLY A 35 11.39 2.12 3.70
N LEU A 36 10.32 1.95 4.46
CA LEU A 36 9.23 1.05 4.16
C LEU A 36 8.05 1.88 3.68
N TYR A 37 7.42 1.43 2.61
CA TYR A 37 6.34 2.13 1.94
C TYR A 37 5.11 1.24 1.81
N THR A 38 3.97 1.85 1.56
CA THR A 38 2.74 1.15 1.21
C THR A 38 2.06 1.80 0.01
N VAL A 39 1.32 1.00 -0.74
CA VAL A 39 0.18 1.49 -1.50
C VAL A 39 -1.07 1.17 -0.69
N ASP A 40 -1.72 2.22 -0.19
CA ASP A 40 -2.93 2.13 0.62
C ASP A 40 -4.12 1.68 -0.26
N ILE A 41 -4.71 0.53 0.10
CA ILE A 41 -5.91 -0.04 -0.53
C ILE A 41 -6.76 -0.81 0.50
N VAL A 42 -8.04 -0.93 0.24
CA VAL A 42 -9.00 -1.74 1.00
C VAL A 42 -9.82 -2.55 0.00
N TYR A 43 -9.44 -3.81 -0.22
CA TYR A 43 -10.14 -4.66 -1.18
C TYR A 43 -11.46 -5.21 -0.61
N GLU A 44 -11.64 -5.12 0.71
CA GLU A 44 -12.80 -5.63 1.42
C GLU A 44 -14.10 -4.93 0.99
N ASP A 45 -14.00 -3.72 0.44
CA ASP A 45 -15.12 -2.95 -0.12
C ASP A 45 -15.51 -3.38 -1.55
N LEU A 46 -14.69 -4.16 -2.24
CA LEU A 46 -14.98 -4.58 -3.60
C LEU A 46 -16.09 -5.62 -3.66
N ALA A 47 -17.02 -5.41 -4.58
CA ALA A 47 -18.05 -6.41 -4.88
C ALA A 47 -17.38 -7.70 -5.38
N ILE A 48 -17.67 -8.81 -4.73
CA ILE A 48 -17.25 -10.12 -5.22
C ILE A 48 -18.06 -10.40 -6.49
N VAL A 49 -17.39 -10.36 -7.64
CA VAL A 49 -17.99 -10.81 -8.89
C VAL A 49 -18.26 -12.31 -8.74
N GLU A 50 -19.54 -12.69 -8.69
CA GLU A 50 -19.94 -14.09 -8.63
C GLU A 50 -19.28 -14.83 -9.79
N SER A 51 -18.51 -15.87 -9.46
CA SER A 51 -17.88 -16.69 -10.49
C SER A 51 -18.99 -17.29 -11.36
N THR A 52 -18.99 -16.99 -12.66
CA THR A 52 -19.90 -17.67 -13.58
C THR A 52 -19.77 -19.19 -13.37
N PRO A 53 -20.88 -19.93 -13.24
CA PRO A 53 -20.83 -21.37 -13.02
C PRO A 53 -19.85 -22.02 -14.00
N ARG A 54 -18.94 -22.83 -13.47
CA ARG A 54 -17.93 -23.51 -14.28
C ARG A 54 -18.67 -24.34 -15.33
N LYS A 55 -18.64 -23.89 -16.59
CA LYS A 55 -19.28 -24.60 -17.71
C LYS A 55 -18.92 -26.08 -17.63
N SER A 56 -19.96 -26.91 -17.66
CA SER A 56 -19.84 -28.37 -17.60
C SER A 56 -18.84 -28.84 -18.67
N ASN A 57 -18.19 -30.00 -18.46
CA ASN A 57 -17.27 -30.53 -19.48
C ASN A 57 -17.97 -30.74 -20.85
N ALA A 58 -19.30 -30.82 -20.89
CA ALA A 58 -20.10 -30.96 -22.10
C ALA A 58 -20.21 -29.68 -22.96
N ASP A 59 -20.06 -28.48 -22.37
CA ASP A 59 -20.15 -27.19 -23.09
C ASP A 59 -18.81 -26.73 -23.71
N ARG A 60 -17.73 -27.48 -23.50
CA ARG A 60 -16.39 -27.12 -24.01
C ARG A 60 -16.24 -27.60 -25.44
N ARG A 61 -16.66 -26.76 -26.41
CA ARG A 61 -16.22 -26.90 -27.81
C ARG A 61 -14.71 -26.62 -27.88
N GLY A 62 -13.92 -27.67 -27.71
CA GLY A 62 -12.45 -27.65 -27.68
C GLY A 62 -11.91 -28.45 -26.50
N GLY A 63 -11.03 -29.42 -26.76
CA GLY A 63 -10.41 -30.23 -25.71
C GLY A 63 -9.65 -29.39 -24.68
N PRO A 64 -9.35 -29.94 -23.48
CA PRO A 64 -8.66 -29.22 -22.39
C PRO A 64 -7.34 -28.56 -22.82
N SER A 65 -6.68 -29.08 -23.86
CA SER A 65 -5.45 -28.53 -24.46
C SER A 65 -5.68 -27.20 -25.20
N ALA A 66 -6.73 -27.09 -26.02
CA ALA A 66 -7.05 -25.89 -26.80
C ALA A 66 -7.45 -24.72 -25.89
N GLN A 67 -8.26 -24.99 -24.86
CA GLN A 67 -8.65 -23.98 -23.87
C GLN A 67 -7.44 -23.49 -23.05
N ARG A 68 -6.53 -24.38 -22.67
CA ARG A 68 -5.27 -24.01 -21.99
C ARG A 68 -4.35 -23.20 -22.90
N ALA A 69 -4.25 -23.55 -24.18
CA ALA A 69 -3.46 -22.79 -25.15
C ALA A 69 -4.02 -21.37 -25.33
N ARG A 70 -5.34 -21.23 -25.48
CA ARG A 70 -6.01 -19.93 -25.54
C ARG A 70 -5.78 -19.09 -24.27
N ALA A 71 -5.98 -19.67 -23.09
CA ALA A 71 -5.73 -18.97 -21.83
C ALA A 71 -4.24 -18.57 -21.64
N ARG A 72 -3.29 -19.31 -22.23
CA ARG A 72 -1.88 -18.90 -22.28
C ARG A 72 -1.67 -17.73 -23.23
N GLN A 73 -2.24 -17.77 -24.43
CA GLN A 73 -2.17 -16.67 -25.40
C GLN A 73 -2.78 -15.38 -24.84
N GLU A 74 -3.95 -15.46 -24.20
CA GLU A 74 -4.61 -14.31 -23.57
C GLU A 74 -3.80 -13.73 -22.40
N ARG A 75 -3.11 -14.56 -21.62
CA ARG A 75 -2.18 -14.08 -20.58
C ARG A 75 -0.93 -13.44 -21.17
N ALA A 76 -0.38 -14.03 -22.24
CA ALA A 76 0.79 -13.49 -22.93
C ALA A 76 0.48 -12.12 -23.56
N ALA A 77 -0.67 -11.99 -24.22
CA ALA A 77 -1.14 -10.71 -24.78
C ALA A 77 -1.35 -9.66 -23.68
N ARG A 78 -2.01 -10.00 -22.57
CA ARG A 78 -2.16 -9.07 -21.43
C ARG A 78 -0.83 -8.63 -20.85
N LYS A 79 0.13 -9.55 -20.71
CA LYS A 79 1.48 -9.23 -20.26
C LYS A 79 2.21 -8.32 -21.24
N ALA A 80 2.14 -8.61 -22.54
CA ALA A 80 2.77 -7.80 -23.58
C ALA A 80 2.23 -6.36 -23.57
N ASN A 81 0.91 -6.19 -23.45
CA ASN A 81 0.29 -4.87 -23.33
C ASN A 81 0.79 -4.12 -22.08
N LYS A 82 0.88 -4.79 -20.93
CA LYS A 82 1.36 -4.18 -19.67
C LYS A 82 2.86 -3.83 -19.69
N LEU A 83 3.63 -4.44 -20.59
CA LEU A 83 5.06 -4.16 -20.77
C LEU A 83 5.33 -3.14 -21.89
N ALA A 84 4.30 -2.73 -22.64
CA ALA A 84 4.44 -1.71 -23.66
C ALA A 84 4.81 -0.37 -23.02
N SER A 85 5.70 0.40 -23.65
CA SER A 85 6.13 1.71 -23.15
C SER A 85 5.00 2.74 -23.03
N THR A 86 3.89 2.51 -23.75
CA THR A 86 2.68 3.33 -23.71
C THR A 86 1.77 3.00 -22.53
N TYR A 87 1.98 1.86 -21.85
CA TYR A 87 1.17 1.49 -20.70
C TYR A 87 1.64 2.24 -19.45
N ARG A 88 0.74 3.04 -18.89
CA ARG A 88 1.00 3.84 -17.69
C ARG A 88 0.19 3.25 -16.54
N VAL A 89 0.88 2.64 -15.58
CA VAL A 89 0.23 2.05 -14.40
C VAL A 89 -0.45 3.12 -13.54
N ALA A 90 0.14 4.33 -13.48
CA ALA A 90 -0.38 5.44 -12.70
C ALA A 90 -1.80 5.84 -13.14
N ASP A 91 -2.10 5.77 -14.45
CA ASP A 91 -3.42 6.11 -14.99
C ASP A 91 -4.52 5.22 -14.40
N LEU A 92 -4.20 4.01 -13.95
CA LEU A 92 -5.19 3.13 -13.32
C LEU A 92 -5.73 3.71 -12.01
N PHE A 93 -4.93 4.44 -11.24
CA PHE A 93 -5.39 5.03 -9.98
C PHE A 93 -6.46 6.11 -10.18
N ASP A 94 -6.54 6.68 -11.38
CA ASP A 94 -7.45 7.77 -11.71
C ASP A 94 -8.65 7.28 -12.55
N HIS A 95 -8.58 6.09 -13.17
CA HIS A 95 -9.58 5.60 -14.13
C HIS A 95 -10.11 4.19 -13.86
N ASP A 96 -9.45 3.38 -13.03
CA ASP A 96 -9.90 2.04 -12.68
C ASP A 96 -10.87 2.11 -11.50
N GLU A 97 -12.13 1.73 -11.72
CA GLU A 97 -13.21 1.86 -10.73
C GLU A 97 -12.90 1.09 -9.43
N ASP A 98 -12.32 -0.11 -9.55
CA ASP A 98 -11.95 -0.92 -8.38
C ASP A 98 -10.84 -0.24 -7.58
N LEU A 99 -9.81 0.32 -8.22
CA LEU A 99 -8.75 1.04 -7.50
C LEU A 99 -9.25 2.31 -6.83
N ILE A 100 -10.16 3.05 -7.48
CA ILE A 100 -10.78 4.24 -6.89
C ILE A 100 -11.57 3.85 -5.65
N GLU A 101 -12.41 2.81 -5.77
CA GLU A 101 -13.24 2.30 -4.66
C GLU A 101 -12.38 1.80 -3.50
N MET A 102 -11.35 1.00 -3.77
CA MET A 102 -10.41 0.52 -2.74
C MET A 102 -9.66 1.63 -2.02
N ARG A 103 -9.59 2.84 -2.59
CA ARG A 103 -8.83 3.97 -2.05
C ARG A 103 -9.69 5.06 -1.42
N LYS A 104 -11.02 4.99 -1.55
CA LYS A 104 -11.95 6.06 -1.18
C LYS A 104 -11.80 6.53 0.29
N VAL A 105 -11.43 5.63 1.19
CA VAL A 105 -11.29 5.91 2.63
C VAL A 105 -10.02 6.68 2.99
N PHE A 106 -9.00 6.66 2.12
CA PHE A 106 -7.75 7.37 2.34
C PHE A 106 -7.86 8.80 1.78
N THR A 107 -8.43 9.69 2.59
CA THR A 107 -8.63 11.08 2.21
C THR A 107 -7.32 11.88 2.17
N LYS A 108 -7.34 13.05 1.53
CA LYS A 108 -6.21 13.99 1.60
C LYS A 108 -5.86 14.36 3.05
N GLU A 109 -6.87 14.54 3.90
CA GLU A 109 -6.65 14.84 5.32
C GLU A 109 -5.89 13.71 6.02
N PHE A 110 -6.27 12.45 5.76
CA PHE A 110 -5.55 11.30 6.28
C PHE A 110 -4.07 11.34 5.88
N PHE A 111 -3.77 11.57 4.59
CA PHE A 111 -2.40 11.64 4.10
C PHE A 111 -1.60 12.80 4.70
N ASP A 112 -2.18 14.00 4.78
CA ASP A 112 -1.52 15.18 5.36
C ASP A 112 -1.20 14.97 6.86
N LYS A 113 -2.14 14.38 7.62
CA LYS A 113 -1.95 14.08 9.04
C LYS A 113 -0.90 13.00 9.25
N PHE A 114 -0.92 11.94 8.44
CA PHE A 114 0.08 10.89 8.52
C PHE A 114 1.48 11.44 8.20
N ASP A 115 1.64 12.17 7.10
CA ASP A 115 2.93 12.75 6.69
C ASP A 115 3.47 13.70 7.76
N THR A 116 2.61 14.54 8.35
CA THR A 116 2.98 15.40 9.48
C THR A 116 3.44 14.57 10.69
N GLY A 117 2.68 13.55 11.07
CA GLY A 117 3.03 12.67 12.20
C GLY A 117 4.34 11.92 11.97
N PHE A 118 4.54 11.39 10.76
CA PHE A 118 5.74 10.66 10.37
C PHE A 118 6.98 11.56 10.37
N ARG A 119 6.90 12.79 9.85
CA ARG A 119 8.04 13.74 9.90
C ARG A 119 8.43 14.12 11.33
N ASN A 120 7.44 14.30 12.21
CA ASN A 120 7.71 14.53 13.63
C ASN A 120 8.37 13.30 14.28
N TYR A 121 7.91 12.09 13.94
CA TYR A 121 8.54 10.85 14.39
C TYR A 121 10.01 10.78 13.96
N GLU A 122 10.32 11.08 12.70
CA GLU A 122 11.69 11.09 12.20
C GLU A 122 12.55 12.16 12.88
N ALA A 123 11.97 13.34 13.17
CA ALA A 123 12.66 14.45 13.84
C ALA A 123 12.89 14.21 15.36
N GLY A 124 12.24 13.22 15.96
CA GLY A 124 12.31 12.95 17.40
C GLY A 124 11.23 13.65 18.23
N GLU A 125 10.31 14.37 17.59
CA GLU A 125 9.16 15.05 18.21
C GLU A 125 7.99 14.07 18.45
N TRP A 126 8.25 13.04 19.25
CA TRP A 126 7.39 11.86 19.37
C TRP A 126 6.01 12.14 20.00
N GLU A 127 5.90 13.13 20.90
CA GLU A 127 4.61 13.51 21.47
C GLU A 127 3.68 14.07 20.38
N ILE A 128 4.20 14.96 19.52
CA ILE A 128 3.45 15.53 18.38
C ILE A 128 3.14 14.43 17.35
N ALA A 129 4.13 13.58 17.06
CA ALA A 129 3.95 12.44 16.16
C ALA A 129 2.80 11.53 16.63
N TYR A 130 2.80 11.16 17.91
CA TYR A 130 1.80 10.31 18.51
C TYR A 130 0.39 10.91 18.41
N GLN A 131 0.25 12.22 18.64
CA GLN A 131 -1.04 12.91 18.52
C GLN A 131 -1.55 12.88 17.08
N MET A 132 -0.70 13.19 16.09
CA MET A 132 -1.08 13.16 14.67
C MET A 132 -1.45 11.75 14.18
N LEU A 133 -0.67 10.75 14.58
CA LEU A 133 -0.93 9.34 14.26
C LEU A 133 -2.16 8.79 14.98
N SER A 134 -2.58 9.41 16.10
CA SER A 134 -3.86 9.08 16.73
C SER A 134 -5.04 9.67 15.98
N VAL A 135 -4.85 10.78 15.25
CA VAL A 135 -5.89 11.34 14.38
C VAL A 135 -6.09 10.45 13.15
N THR A 136 -5.02 9.98 12.52
CA THR A 136 -5.11 9.08 11.35
C THR A 136 -5.81 7.76 11.68
N GLU A 137 -5.52 7.17 12.85
CA GLU A 137 -6.26 6.01 13.35
C GLU A 137 -7.76 6.29 13.51
N LYS A 138 -8.13 7.46 14.04
CA LYS A 138 -9.54 7.86 14.20
C LYS A 138 -10.24 8.07 12.85
N LEU A 139 -9.56 8.68 11.89
CA LEU A 139 -10.09 8.91 10.54
C LEU A 139 -10.40 7.60 9.82
N LEU A 140 -9.56 6.57 9.95
CA LEU A 140 -9.87 5.26 9.38
C LEU A 140 -10.87 4.48 10.23
N ALA A 141 -10.81 4.61 11.56
CA ALA A 141 -11.75 3.92 12.45
C ALA A 141 -13.19 4.39 12.29
N SER A 142 -13.43 5.66 11.97
CA SER A 142 -14.78 6.15 11.65
C SER A 142 -15.38 5.51 10.40
N GLU A 143 -14.53 5.03 9.50
CA GLU A 143 -14.91 4.27 8.29
C GLU A 143 -14.89 2.74 8.52
N GLY A 144 -14.61 2.28 9.74
CA GLY A 144 -14.55 0.85 10.08
C GLY A 144 -13.20 0.18 9.84
N TYR A 145 -12.13 0.95 9.60
CA TYR A 145 -10.79 0.46 9.26
C TYR A 145 -9.75 0.73 10.35
N VAL A 146 -8.64 -0.01 10.30
CA VAL A 146 -7.50 0.17 11.22
C VAL A 146 -6.27 0.64 10.44
N ASP A 147 -5.68 1.76 10.86
CA ASP A 147 -4.40 2.23 10.33
C ASP A 147 -3.21 1.47 10.96
N GLY A 148 -2.89 0.31 10.40
CA GLY A 148 -1.78 -0.52 10.85
C GLY A 148 -0.42 0.20 10.97
N PRO A 149 0.00 0.99 9.96
CA PRO A 149 1.17 1.86 10.04
C PRO A 149 1.20 2.80 11.26
N SER A 150 0.14 3.58 11.47
CA SER A 150 0.07 4.49 12.62
C SER A 150 0.14 3.74 13.95
N ALA A 151 -0.60 2.64 14.08
CA ALA A 151 -0.59 1.79 15.27
C ALA A 151 0.81 1.19 15.54
N SER A 152 1.53 0.79 14.49
CA SER A 152 2.88 0.23 14.59
C SER A 152 3.90 1.25 15.10
N LEU A 153 3.84 2.49 14.63
CA LEU A 153 4.71 3.57 15.09
C LEU A 153 4.35 3.99 16.52
N LYS A 154 3.07 4.16 16.83
CA LYS A 154 2.59 4.47 18.18
C LYS A 154 3.02 3.44 19.21
N ARG A 155 2.82 2.15 18.93
CA ARG A 155 3.27 1.06 19.81
C ARG A 155 4.78 1.09 20.05
N TYR A 156 5.57 1.51 19.07
CA TYR A 156 7.01 1.67 19.26
C TYR A 156 7.33 2.86 20.16
N MET A 157 6.67 3.99 19.95
CA MET A 157 6.83 5.20 20.77
C MET A 157 6.39 4.99 22.22
N ASP A 158 5.34 4.22 22.46
CA ASP A 158 4.86 3.90 23.82
C ASP A 158 5.92 3.13 24.64
N ARG A 159 6.85 2.41 24.01
CA ARG A 159 7.96 1.74 24.73
C ARG A 159 8.99 2.70 25.33
N TYR A 160 8.96 3.97 24.92
CA TYR A 160 9.86 5.03 25.40
C TYR A 160 9.06 6.19 26.00
N ASP A 161 7.87 5.92 26.52
CA ASP A 161 6.99 6.94 27.11
C ASP A 161 6.76 8.15 26.17
N ARG A 162 6.71 7.87 24.86
CA ARG A 162 6.52 8.87 23.77
C ARG A 162 7.61 9.93 23.71
N LYS A 163 8.80 9.59 24.19
CA LYS A 163 10.01 10.41 24.04
C LYS A 163 11.01 9.67 23.17
N ALA A 164 11.55 10.34 22.17
CA ALA A 164 12.59 9.75 21.35
C ALA A 164 13.82 9.42 22.23
N PRO A 165 14.48 8.27 22.00
CA PRO A 165 15.71 7.94 22.70
C PRO A 165 16.82 8.94 22.35
N GLU A 166 17.79 9.08 23.24
CA GLU A 166 18.96 9.91 22.97
C GLU A 166 19.69 9.44 21.69
N GLY A 167 20.03 10.38 20.82
CA GLY A 167 20.66 10.08 19.54
C GLY A 167 19.71 9.49 18.48
N TRP A 168 18.39 9.62 18.65
CA TRP A 168 17.40 9.19 17.68
C TRP A 168 17.75 9.67 16.27
N SER A 169 17.94 8.70 15.36
CA SER A 169 18.42 8.98 14.00
C SER A 169 17.29 9.12 12.97
N GLY A 170 16.02 9.09 13.42
CA GLY A 170 14.86 9.02 12.55
C GLY A 170 14.54 7.61 12.02
N ALA A 171 15.19 6.57 12.55
CA ALA A 171 14.97 5.20 12.13
C ALA A 171 15.11 4.22 13.31
N ARG A 172 14.23 3.23 13.38
CA ARG A 172 14.24 2.18 14.41
C ARG A 172 14.97 0.93 13.93
N ASP A 173 15.56 0.17 14.83
CA ASP A 173 16.05 -1.16 14.48
C ASP A 173 14.88 -2.09 14.15
N LEU A 174 15.02 -2.86 13.06
CA LEU A 174 14.10 -3.95 12.76
C LEU A 174 14.41 -5.10 13.76
N PRO A 175 13.41 -5.60 14.51
CA PRO A 175 13.61 -6.71 15.43
C PRO A 175 13.98 -8.02 14.71
#